data_AF-A0A401ITP8-F1
#
_entry.id   AF-A0A401ITP8-F1
#
_cell.length_a   1.000
_cell.length_b   1.000
_cell.length_c   1.000
_cell.angle_alpha   90.00
_cell.angle_beta   90.00
_cell.angle_gamma   90.00
#
_symmetry.space_group_name_H-M   'P 1'
#
loop_
_entity.id
_entity.type
_entity.pdbx_description
1 polymer ?
#
loop_
_entity_poly.entity_id
_entity_poly.type
_entity_poly.pdbx_seq_one_letter_code
_entity_poly.pdbx_strand_id
1 'polypeptide(L)'
;MDKRSLLIRAHLCRGIGPKGEQKIFQYMQENNQPPHTRDLVELLGGSKANLEQFLADFHSKKTSSKMAANQRAGGILTILDAEYPAQLKETYEPPLVLFYRGNLALLKQPALAVVGARKMSSYGPKVLQQLLPQVCHFQIPIISGAAMGIDSVAHQTTLQAHGQTIAVIGTGLDLTYPRGNEQLQTQISSQGLLLTEYELGQKPLAFHFPMRNRIIAGLCHSLLVVEAQHHSGSLITANLALQENRNVLAVPGAITSASSIGCNELIQAGAKPVLKSADILEDFLNTLTNED
;
A
#
# COMPACT_ATOMS: atom_id res chain seq x y z
N MET A 1 -6.34 -14.89 24.72
CA MET A 1 -6.21 -14.49 23.30
C MET A 1 -4.80 -13.99 23.13
N ASP A 2 -4.07 -14.48 22.13
CA ASP A 2 -2.70 -14.06 21.84
C ASP A 2 -2.66 -12.62 21.26
N LYS A 3 -1.46 -12.04 21.18
CA LYS A 3 -1.25 -10.65 20.70
C LYS A 3 -1.79 -10.43 19.29
N ARG A 4 -1.51 -11.37 18.38
CA ARG A 4 -1.91 -11.30 16.96
C ARG A 4 -3.43 -11.33 16.83
N SER A 5 -4.10 -12.30 17.45
CA SER A 5 -5.55 -12.40 17.44
C SER A 5 -6.23 -11.17 18.05
N LEU A 6 -5.65 -10.59 19.10
CA LEU A 6 -6.20 -9.37 19.71
C LEU A 6 -6.10 -8.17 18.77
N LEU A 7 -4.97 -7.95 18.09
CA LEU A 7 -4.81 -6.86 17.13
C LEU A 7 -5.80 -6.98 15.97
N ILE A 8 -5.92 -8.17 15.37
CA ILE A 8 -6.90 -8.41 14.30
C ILE A 8 -8.31 -8.12 14.79
N ARG A 9 -8.65 -8.61 16.00
CA ARG A 9 -9.99 -8.39 16.56
C ARG A 9 -10.26 -6.90 16.79
N ALA A 10 -9.30 -6.16 17.34
CA ALA A 10 -9.43 -4.73 17.59
C ALA A 10 -9.63 -3.95 16.29
N HIS A 11 -8.87 -4.27 15.25
CA HIS A 11 -8.96 -3.66 13.92
C HIS A 11 -10.34 -3.85 13.25
N LEU A 12 -11.01 -4.97 13.51
CA LEU A 12 -12.34 -5.27 12.96
C LEU A 12 -13.50 -4.62 13.74
N CYS A 13 -13.22 -3.95 14.86
CA CYS A 13 -14.22 -3.33 15.73
C CYS A 13 -14.46 -1.87 15.36
N ARG A 14 -15.72 -1.42 15.49
CA ARG A 14 -16.04 0.01 15.40
C ARG A 14 -15.73 0.71 16.71
N GLY A 15 -15.71 2.04 16.69
CA GLY A 15 -15.51 2.86 17.90
C GLY A 15 -14.06 3.24 18.17
N ILE A 16 -13.10 2.51 17.58
CA ILE A 16 -11.70 2.94 17.48
C ILE A 16 -11.30 3.08 16.02
N GLY A 17 -10.21 3.81 15.79
CA GLY A 17 -9.53 3.86 14.50
C GLY A 17 -8.03 3.65 14.69
N PRO A 18 -7.19 4.02 13.69
CA PRO A 18 -5.76 3.73 13.70
C PRO A 18 -5.03 4.15 14.99
N LYS A 19 -5.36 5.31 15.56
CA LYS A 19 -4.77 5.77 16.83
C LYS A 19 -5.07 4.85 18.02
N GLY A 20 -6.28 4.29 18.07
CA GLY A 20 -6.66 3.35 19.13
C GLY A 20 -5.94 2.00 18.97
N GLU A 21 -5.82 1.53 17.73
CA GLU A 21 -5.05 0.32 17.43
C GLU A 21 -3.57 0.50 17.78
N GLN A 22 -2.99 1.67 17.49
CA GLN A 22 -1.61 2.00 17.87
C GLN A 22 -1.39 2.01 19.38
N LYS A 23 -2.33 2.53 20.18
CA LYS A 23 -2.25 2.44 21.65
C LYS A 23 -2.22 1.00 22.15
N ILE A 24 -3.06 0.12 21.57
CA ILE A 24 -3.07 -1.31 21.90
C ILE A 24 -1.73 -1.95 21.54
N PHE A 25 -1.20 -1.64 20.35
CA PHE A 25 0.08 -2.15 19.90
C PHE A 25 1.24 -1.67 20.78
N GLN A 26 1.27 -0.38 21.13
CA GLN A 26 2.28 0.21 22.00
C GLN A 26 2.29 -0.46 23.39
N TYR A 27 1.11 -0.65 23.98
CA TYR A 27 0.99 -1.38 25.25
C TYR A 27 1.63 -2.78 25.15
N MET A 28 1.40 -3.50 24.04
CA MET A 28 1.97 -4.83 23.82
C MET A 28 3.50 -4.83 23.68
N GLN A 29 4.08 -3.76 23.12
CA GLN A 29 5.53 -3.60 23.03
C GLN A 29 6.13 -3.35 24.42
N GLU A 30 5.53 -2.46 25.20
CA GLU A 30 6.05 -2.06 26.51
C GLU A 30 5.92 -3.18 27.56
N ASN A 31 4.81 -3.93 27.54
CA ASN A 31 4.49 -4.92 28.58
C ASN A 31 4.81 -6.36 28.16
N ASN A 32 5.21 -6.56 26.91
CA ASN A 32 5.39 -7.88 26.28
C ASN A 32 4.15 -8.81 26.39
N GLN A 33 2.95 -8.29 26.63
CA GLN A 33 1.71 -9.05 26.75
C GLN A 33 0.50 -8.25 26.21
N PRO A 34 -0.57 -8.92 25.76
CA PRO A 34 -1.80 -8.22 25.39
C PRO A 34 -2.47 -7.55 26.61
N PRO A 35 -3.10 -6.37 26.45
CA PRO A 35 -3.89 -5.78 27.53
C PRO A 35 -5.07 -6.70 27.89
N HIS A 36 -5.44 -6.76 29.17
CA HIS A 36 -6.69 -7.42 29.55
C HIS A 36 -7.88 -6.61 29.04
N THR A 37 -8.96 -7.30 28.71
CA THR A 37 -10.14 -6.63 28.13
C THR A 37 -10.73 -5.54 29.04
N ARG A 38 -10.64 -5.72 30.35
CA ARG A 38 -11.11 -4.73 31.34
C ARG A 38 -10.31 -3.43 31.32
N ASP A 39 -9.04 -3.49 30.89
CA ASP A 39 -8.11 -2.35 30.87
C ASP A 39 -8.18 -1.58 29.53
N LEU A 40 -8.85 -2.14 28.51
CA LEU A 40 -8.93 -1.52 27.17
C LEU A 40 -9.62 -0.15 27.18
N VAL A 41 -10.62 0.05 28.03
CA VAL A 41 -11.36 1.33 28.11
C VAL A 41 -10.44 2.44 28.59
N GLU A 42 -9.68 2.17 29.64
CA GLU A 42 -8.72 3.11 30.22
C GLU A 42 -7.58 3.40 29.23
N LEU A 43 -7.03 2.35 28.62
CA LEU A 43 -5.96 2.47 27.64
C LEU A 43 -6.37 3.32 26.42
N LEU A 44 -7.52 3.01 25.82
CA LEU A 44 -7.97 3.67 24.60
C LEU A 44 -8.39 5.12 24.86
N GLY A 45 -9.08 5.37 25.98
CA GLY A 45 -9.69 6.66 26.28
C GLY A 45 -10.68 7.15 25.21
N GLY A 46 -11.24 8.34 25.41
CA GLY A 46 -12.17 8.96 24.45
C GLY A 46 -13.64 8.87 24.86
N SER A 47 -14.53 9.01 23.87
CA SER A 47 -15.98 9.07 24.12
C SER A 47 -16.51 7.75 24.67
N LYS A 48 -17.32 7.83 25.74
CA LYS A 48 -18.02 6.69 26.33
C LYS A 48 -18.79 5.88 25.29
N ALA A 49 -19.53 6.55 24.39
CA ALA A 49 -20.31 5.88 23.35
C ALA A 49 -19.43 5.09 22.37
N ASN A 50 -18.25 5.61 22.02
CA ASN A 50 -17.31 4.93 21.13
C ASN A 50 -16.69 3.70 21.80
N LEU A 51 -16.31 3.81 23.07
CA LEU A 51 -15.73 2.71 23.83
C LEU A 51 -16.75 1.60 24.12
N GLU A 52 -18.00 1.96 24.42
CA GLU A 52 -19.10 0.99 24.55
C GLU A 52 -19.34 0.25 23.23
N GLN A 53 -19.36 0.95 22.10
CA GLN A 53 -19.50 0.33 20.79
C GLN A 53 -18.31 -0.60 20.46
N PHE A 54 -17.09 -0.17 20.81
CA PHE A 54 -15.88 -0.98 20.64
C PHE A 54 -15.95 -2.26 21.46
N LEU A 55 -16.25 -2.18 22.76
CA LEU A 55 -16.36 -3.37 23.62
C LEU A 55 -17.46 -4.32 23.15
N ALA A 56 -18.62 -3.78 22.74
CA ALA A 56 -19.72 -4.58 22.20
C ALA A 56 -19.28 -5.37 20.96
N ASP A 57 -18.61 -4.71 20.00
CA ASP A 57 -18.06 -5.37 18.82
C ASP A 57 -16.95 -6.36 19.20
N PHE A 58 -16.05 -5.97 20.10
CA PHE A 58 -14.90 -6.77 20.53
C PHE A 58 -15.32 -8.07 21.19
N HIS A 59 -16.44 -8.12 21.90
CA HIS A 59 -16.95 -9.37 22.47
C HIS A 59 -17.91 -10.14 21.56
N SER A 60 -18.38 -9.52 20.47
CA SER A 60 -19.38 -10.13 19.61
C SER A 60 -18.88 -11.36 18.85
N LYS A 61 -19.80 -12.31 18.62
CA LYS A 61 -19.58 -13.42 17.67
C LYS A 61 -19.43 -12.92 16.23
N LYS A 62 -20.03 -11.77 15.90
CA LYS A 62 -19.94 -11.15 14.57
C LYS A 62 -18.50 -10.83 14.21
N THR A 63 -17.71 -10.28 15.13
CA THR A 63 -16.28 -9.98 14.90
C THR A 63 -15.46 -11.25 14.72
N SER A 64 -15.75 -12.32 15.47
CA SER A 64 -15.12 -13.62 15.23
C SER A 64 -15.43 -14.17 13.84
N SER A 65 -16.69 -14.03 13.37
CA SER A 65 -17.08 -14.41 12.01
C SER A 65 -16.41 -13.56 10.94
N LYS A 66 -16.25 -12.25 11.16
CA LYS A 66 -15.51 -11.34 10.27
C LYS A 66 -14.04 -11.76 10.14
N MET A 67 -13.38 -12.06 11.26
CA MET A 67 -12.00 -12.54 11.27
C MET A 67 -11.86 -13.83 10.46
N ALA A 68 -12.74 -14.82 10.71
CA ALA A 68 -12.74 -16.08 9.96
C ALA A 68 -13.08 -15.90 8.46
N ALA A 69 -13.92 -14.92 8.10
CA ALA A 69 -14.24 -14.61 6.72
C ALA A 69 -13.03 -14.00 5.98
N ASN A 70 -12.39 -12.98 6.57
CA ASN A 70 -11.20 -12.36 5.99
C ASN A 70 -10.05 -13.36 5.85
N GLN A 71 -9.82 -14.21 6.86
CA GLN A 71 -8.80 -15.26 6.81
C GLN A 71 -9.03 -16.25 5.65
N ARG A 72 -10.30 -16.59 5.35
CA ARG A 72 -10.64 -17.51 4.26
C ARG A 72 -10.61 -16.88 2.86
N ALA A 73 -10.78 -15.55 2.76
CA ALA A 73 -10.82 -14.85 1.48
C ALA A 73 -9.45 -14.60 0.84
N GLY A 74 -8.37 -14.84 1.59
CA GLY A 74 -6.98 -14.78 1.12
C GLY A 74 -6.03 -14.94 2.31
N GLY A 75 -6.03 -13.97 3.21
CA GLY A 75 -5.31 -14.06 4.49
C GLY A 75 -5.28 -12.73 5.23
N ILE A 76 -4.73 -12.78 6.45
CA ILE A 76 -4.52 -11.62 7.31
C ILE A 76 -3.04 -11.60 7.69
N LEU A 77 -2.39 -10.47 7.49
CA LEU A 77 -1.00 -10.18 7.87
C LEU A 77 -1.02 -9.09 8.95
N THR A 78 -0.25 -9.27 10.02
CA THR A 78 -0.14 -8.29 11.11
C THR A 78 1.30 -7.83 11.27
N ILE A 79 1.51 -6.65 11.87
CA ILE A 79 2.85 -6.12 12.18
C ILE A 79 3.72 -7.04 13.08
N LEU A 80 3.09 -8.04 13.71
CA LEU A 80 3.73 -9.04 14.56
C LEU A 80 4.19 -10.28 13.78
N ASP A 81 3.74 -10.46 12.54
CA ASP A 81 4.08 -11.61 11.72
C ASP A 81 5.50 -11.43 11.14
N ALA A 82 6.23 -12.54 10.99
CA ALA A 82 7.59 -12.53 10.46
C ALA A 82 7.65 -12.11 8.98
N GLU A 83 6.54 -12.33 8.26
CA GLU A 83 6.34 -11.94 6.87
C GLU A 83 6.03 -10.45 6.70
N TYR A 84 5.81 -9.70 7.79
CA TYR A 84 5.52 -8.27 7.69
C TYR A 84 6.77 -7.49 7.24
N PRO A 85 6.67 -6.62 6.22
CA PRO A 85 7.86 -6.00 5.64
C PRO A 85 8.53 -5.04 6.62
N ALA A 86 9.83 -5.25 6.88
CA ALA A 86 10.61 -4.39 7.77
C ALA A 86 10.53 -2.92 7.34
N GLN A 87 10.67 -2.68 6.04
CA GLN A 87 10.60 -1.35 5.46
C GLN A 87 9.25 -0.65 5.71
N LEU A 88 8.13 -1.38 5.67
CA LEU A 88 6.81 -0.84 5.99
C LEU A 88 6.64 -0.62 7.50
N LYS A 89 7.28 -1.45 8.33
CA LYS A 89 7.23 -1.36 9.80
C LYS A 89 7.95 -0.11 10.33
N GLU A 90 8.95 0.36 9.59
CA GLU A 90 9.74 1.56 9.91
C GLU A 90 9.05 2.87 9.56
N THR A 91 7.89 2.83 8.89
CA THR A 91 7.20 4.07 8.54
C THR A 91 6.59 4.78 9.75
N TYR A 92 6.27 6.07 9.60
CA TYR A 92 5.72 6.86 10.70
C TYR A 92 4.41 6.29 11.28
N GLU A 93 3.53 5.83 10.40
CA GLU A 93 2.26 5.18 10.77
C GLU A 93 2.14 3.87 9.99
N PRO A 94 2.70 2.73 10.46
CA PRO A 94 2.61 1.46 9.77
C PRO A 94 1.21 0.83 9.97
N PRO A 95 0.59 0.22 8.93
CA PRO A 95 -0.70 -0.45 9.09
C PRO A 95 -0.53 -1.70 9.96
N LEU A 96 -1.24 -1.78 11.09
CA LEU A 96 -1.05 -2.87 12.05
C LEU A 96 -1.63 -4.21 11.57
N VAL A 97 -2.65 -4.13 10.71
CA VAL A 97 -3.34 -5.28 10.11
C VAL A 97 -3.54 -4.99 8.62
N LEU A 98 -3.21 -5.98 7.80
CA LEU A 98 -3.40 -5.99 6.37
C LEU A 98 -4.13 -7.26 5.96
N PHE A 99 -5.04 -7.15 5.02
CA PHE A 99 -5.69 -8.25 4.34
C PHE A 99 -5.06 -8.41 2.96
N TYR A 100 -4.83 -9.64 2.55
CA TYR A 100 -4.19 -9.90 1.26
C TYR A 100 -4.83 -11.07 0.50
N ARG A 101 -4.59 -11.10 -0.81
CA ARG A 101 -4.86 -12.26 -1.68
C ARG A 101 -3.74 -12.36 -2.72
N GLY A 102 -3.13 -13.53 -2.86
CA GLY A 102 -2.03 -13.78 -3.79
C GLY A 102 -0.72 -14.11 -3.07
N ASN A 103 0.40 -13.82 -3.71
CA ASN A 103 1.73 -14.23 -3.25
C ASN A 103 2.35 -13.22 -2.28
N LEU A 104 2.37 -13.53 -0.98
CA LEU A 104 3.02 -12.70 0.05
C LEU A 104 4.54 -12.59 -0.11
N ALA A 105 5.20 -13.54 -0.78
CA ALA A 105 6.66 -13.53 -0.93
C ALA A 105 7.15 -12.28 -1.68
N LEU A 106 6.29 -11.64 -2.47
CA LEU A 106 6.60 -10.38 -3.17
C LEU A 106 6.96 -9.25 -2.21
N LEU A 107 6.49 -9.29 -0.96
CA LEU A 107 6.77 -8.26 0.03
C LEU A 107 8.19 -8.35 0.63
N LYS A 108 8.93 -9.43 0.33
CA LYS A 108 10.31 -9.63 0.80
C LYS A 108 11.36 -8.98 -0.11
N GLN A 109 10.97 -8.62 -1.32
CA GLN A 109 11.87 -8.07 -2.33
C GLN A 109 11.80 -6.55 -2.35
N PRO A 110 12.92 -5.84 -2.63
CA PRO A 110 12.89 -4.44 -2.98
C PRO A 110 11.98 -4.21 -4.19
N ALA A 111 11.03 -3.29 -4.06
CA ALA A 111 10.01 -3.07 -5.08
C ALA A 111 9.97 -1.61 -5.56
N LEU A 112 9.56 -1.43 -6.81
CA LEU A 112 9.35 -0.11 -7.41
C LEU A 112 7.88 0.27 -7.29
N ALA A 113 7.57 1.36 -6.59
CA ALA A 113 6.24 1.95 -6.68
C ALA A 113 6.11 2.77 -7.96
N VAL A 114 4.96 2.66 -8.65
CA VAL A 114 4.63 3.48 -9.81
C VAL A 114 3.31 4.18 -9.55
N VAL A 115 3.32 5.51 -9.58
CA VAL A 115 2.13 6.35 -9.37
C VAL A 115 2.03 7.43 -10.43
N GLY A 116 0.82 7.92 -10.70
CA GLY A 116 0.66 8.96 -11.71
C GLY A 116 -0.77 9.39 -11.96
N ALA A 117 -0.98 10.10 -13.05
CA ALA A 117 -2.24 10.72 -13.39
C ALA A 117 -3.35 9.69 -13.60
N ARG A 118 -4.52 9.95 -12.99
CA ARG A 118 -5.75 9.18 -13.27
C ARG A 118 -6.29 9.45 -14.68
N LYS A 119 -6.11 10.69 -15.15
CA LYS A 119 -6.35 11.12 -16.53
C LYS A 119 -4.99 11.34 -17.17
N MET A 120 -4.48 10.31 -17.83
CA MET A 120 -3.17 10.31 -18.48
C MET A 120 -3.27 10.65 -19.97
N SER A 121 -2.18 11.15 -20.54
CA SER A 121 -2.06 11.31 -21.98
C SER A 121 -1.59 10.00 -22.64
N SER A 122 -1.41 9.99 -23.96
CA SER A 122 -0.79 8.86 -24.66
C SER A 122 0.70 8.70 -24.35
N TYR A 123 1.33 9.68 -23.70
CA TYR A 123 2.72 9.64 -23.27
C TYR A 123 2.94 8.62 -22.16
N GLY A 124 2.14 8.66 -21.09
CA GLY A 124 2.29 7.79 -19.92
C GLY A 124 2.37 6.29 -20.25
N PRO A 125 1.41 5.73 -21.01
CA PRO A 125 1.47 4.33 -21.42
C PRO A 125 2.69 3.97 -22.26
N LYS A 126 3.11 4.83 -23.19
CA LYS A 126 4.31 4.59 -24.01
C LYS A 126 5.57 4.56 -23.16
N VAL A 127 5.67 5.48 -22.19
CA VAL A 127 6.77 5.51 -21.23
C VAL A 127 6.81 4.22 -20.41
N LEU A 128 5.68 3.80 -19.83
CA LEU A 128 5.65 2.57 -19.03
C LEU A 128 6.01 1.33 -19.85
N GLN A 129 5.53 1.24 -21.10
CA GLN A 129 5.91 0.18 -22.05
C GLN A 129 7.40 0.18 -22.37
N GLN A 130 8.05 1.34 -22.36
CA GLN A 130 9.49 1.44 -22.57
C GLN A 130 10.31 1.10 -21.31
N LEU A 131 9.85 1.51 -20.13
CA LEU A 131 10.62 1.40 -18.88
C LEU A 131 10.43 0.05 -18.18
N LEU A 132 9.19 -0.40 -18.02
CA LEU A 132 8.88 -1.50 -17.11
C LEU A 132 9.35 -2.89 -17.58
N PRO A 133 9.36 -3.26 -18.88
CA PRO A 133 9.76 -4.61 -19.27
C PRO A 133 11.18 -4.99 -18.81
N GLN A 134 12.13 -4.06 -18.87
CA GLN A 134 13.49 -4.31 -18.37
C GLN A 134 13.52 -4.38 -16.85
N VAL A 135 12.77 -3.54 -16.12
CA VAL A 135 12.66 -3.62 -14.66
C VAL A 135 12.10 -4.99 -14.23
N CYS A 136 11.07 -5.47 -14.94
CA CYS A 136 10.46 -6.79 -14.71
C CYS A 136 11.43 -7.94 -14.99
N HIS A 137 12.33 -7.80 -15.98
CA HIS A 137 13.36 -8.80 -16.28
C HIS A 137 14.32 -9.03 -15.10
N PHE A 138 14.60 -7.98 -14.31
CA PHE A 138 15.38 -8.07 -13.07
C PHE A 138 14.54 -8.51 -11.86
N GLN A 139 13.33 -9.02 -12.09
CA GLN A 139 12.41 -9.54 -11.06
C GLN A 139 11.99 -8.53 -9.99
N ILE A 140 12.17 -7.23 -10.22
CA ILE A 140 11.74 -6.18 -9.29
C ILE A 140 10.21 -6.08 -9.31
N PRO A 141 9.50 -6.31 -8.18
CA PRO A 141 8.05 -6.19 -8.14
C PRO A 141 7.58 -4.75 -8.34
N ILE A 142 6.50 -4.58 -9.10
CA ILE A 142 5.87 -3.26 -9.32
C ILE A 142 4.69 -3.08 -8.36
N ILE A 143 4.77 -2.06 -7.50
CA ILE A 143 3.69 -1.67 -6.57
C ILE A 143 2.89 -0.53 -7.19
N SER A 144 1.56 -0.62 -7.16
CA SER A 144 0.71 0.52 -7.46
C SER A 144 -0.67 0.41 -6.80
N GLY A 145 -1.54 1.37 -7.06
CA GLY A 145 -2.83 1.51 -6.39
C GLY A 145 -4.02 0.91 -7.13
N ALA A 146 -3.83 0.25 -8.27
CA ALA A 146 -4.90 -0.21 -9.16
C ALA A 146 -6.00 0.84 -9.44
N ALA A 147 -5.68 2.14 -9.37
CA ALA A 147 -6.57 3.22 -9.76
C ALA A 147 -6.67 3.32 -11.29
N MET A 148 -7.57 4.15 -11.82
CA MET A 148 -7.57 4.48 -13.26
C MET A 148 -6.26 5.16 -13.66
N GLY A 149 -5.92 5.08 -14.95
CA GLY A 149 -4.78 5.79 -15.53
C GLY A 149 -3.47 5.05 -15.31
N ILE A 150 -2.45 5.77 -14.86
CA ILE A 150 -1.07 5.26 -14.75
C ILE A 150 -0.99 4.01 -13.88
N ASP A 151 -1.70 3.95 -12.76
CA ASP A 151 -1.73 2.76 -11.89
C ASP A 151 -2.20 1.50 -12.65
N SER A 152 -3.33 1.58 -13.38
CA SER A 152 -3.82 0.47 -14.21
C SER A 152 -2.78 0.04 -15.24
N VAL A 153 -2.17 1.00 -15.92
CA VAL A 153 -1.23 0.72 -17.01
C VAL A 153 0.06 0.12 -16.46
N ALA A 154 0.55 0.59 -15.32
CA ALA A 154 1.73 0.01 -14.66
C ALA A 154 1.52 -1.48 -14.38
N HIS A 155 0.38 -1.84 -13.79
CA HIS A 155 0.04 -3.25 -13.55
C HIS A 155 -0.11 -4.04 -14.85
N GLN A 156 -0.82 -3.51 -15.85
CA GLN A 156 -1.04 -4.19 -17.13
C GLN A 156 0.28 -4.43 -17.87
N THR A 157 1.15 -3.43 -17.96
CA THR A 157 2.46 -3.54 -18.60
C THR A 157 3.34 -4.54 -17.85
N THR A 158 3.30 -4.54 -16.51
CA THR A 158 4.03 -5.51 -15.69
C THR A 158 3.57 -6.94 -15.97
N LEU A 159 2.26 -7.19 -15.97
CA LEU A 159 1.69 -8.51 -16.25
C LEU A 159 1.99 -8.97 -17.69
N GLN A 160 1.94 -8.06 -18.67
CA GLN A 160 2.30 -8.34 -20.07
C GLN A 160 3.78 -8.70 -20.24
N ALA A 161 4.65 -8.11 -19.41
CA ALA A 161 6.07 -8.44 -19.36
C ALA A 161 6.37 -9.69 -18.49
N HIS A 162 5.34 -10.41 -18.02
CA HIS A 162 5.45 -11.53 -17.09
C HIS A 162 6.19 -11.18 -15.78
N GLY A 163 6.14 -9.90 -15.39
CA GLY A 163 6.68 -9.41 -14.13
C GLY A 163 5.73 -9.62 -12.95
N GLN A 164 6.23 -9.34 -11.76
CA GLN A 164 5.48 -9.46 -10.50
C GLN A 164 4.88 -8.11 -10.11
N THR A 165 3.64 -8.11 -9.61
CA THR A 165 2.98 -6.86 -9.23
C THR A 165 2.16 -6.95 -7.95
N ILE A 166 2.16 -5.86 -7.19
CA ILE A 166 1.46 -5.69 -5.92
C ILE A 166 0.49 -4.52 -6.07
N ALA A 167 -0.81 -4.77 -5.97
CA ALA A 167 -1.82 -3.72 -5.90
C ALA A 167 -2.26 -3.52 -4.45
N VAL A 168 -1.99 -2.33 -3.92
CA VAL A 168 -2.56 -1.90 -2.63
C VAL A 168 -3.90 -1.24 -2.93
N ILE A 169 -5.03 -1.65 -2.35
CA ILE A 169 -6.39 -1.17 -2.71
C ILE A 169 -7.12 -0.47 -1.56
N GLY A 170 -8.05 0.42 -1.92
CA GLY A 170 -8.86 1.24 -1.00
C GLY A 170 -10.20 0.62 -0.57
N THR A 171 -10.36 -0.68 -0.73
CA THR A 171 -11.61 -1.44 -0.54
C THR A 171 -11.31 -2.79 0.07
N GLY A 172 -12.35 -3.46 0.61
CA GLY A 172 -12.24 -4.88 0.97
C GLY A 172 -11.89 -5.76 -0.25
N LEU A 173 -11.26 -6.92 -0.01
CA LEU A 173 -10.79 -7.85 -1.05
C LEU A 173 -11.92 -8.48 -1.91
N ASP A 174 -13.17 -8.27 -1.54
CA ASP A 174 -14.40 -8.68 -2.24
C ASP A 174 -15.01 -7.57 -3.11
N LEU A 175 -14.45 -6.35 -3.06
CA LEU A 175 -14.95 -5.19 -3.79
C LEU A 175 -13.87 -4.61 -4.69
N THR A 176 -14.23 -4.30 -5.93
CA THR A 176 -13.33 -3.64 -6.89
C THR A 176 -13.67 -2.16 -7.02
N TYR A 177 -12.66 -1.31 -6.92
CA TYR A 177 -12.73 0.08 -7.33
C TYR A 177 -11.43 0.52 -8.04
N PRO A 178 -11.52 1.19 -9.21
CA PRO A 178 -12.73 1.45 -10.00
C PRO A 178 -13.29 0.16 -10.61
N ARG A 179 -14.61 0.12 -10.88
CA ARG A 179 -15.27 -1.10 -11.43
C ARG A 179 -14.64 -1.60 -12.73
N GLY A 180 -14.16 -0.69 -13.59
CA GLY A 180 -13.51 -1.06 -14.85
C GLY A 180 -12.20 -1.85 -14.69
N ASN A 181 -11.64 -1.91 -13.49
CA ASN A 181 -10.41 -2.66 -13.19
C ASN A 181 -10.69 -4.05 -12.57
N GLU A 182 -11.91 -4.57 -12.61
CA GLU A 182 -12.25 -5.86 -11.98
C GLU A 182 -11.43 -7.03 -12.53
N GLN A 183 -11.31 -7.13 -13.86
CA GLN A 183 -10.49 -8.14 -14.49
C GLN A 183 -9.01 -7.98 -14.12
N LEU A 184 -8.52 -6.74 -14.07
CA LEU A 184 -7.14 -6.44 -13.71
C LEU A 184 -6.84 -6.85 -12.26
N GLN A 185 -7.68 -6.46 -11.30
CA GLN A 185 -7.50 -6.86 -9.90
C GLN A 185 -7.60 -8.38 -9.72
N THR A 186 -8.50 -9.04 -10.47
CA THR A 186 -8.58 -10.51 -10.48
C THR A 186 -7.27 -11.15 -10.96
N GLN A 187 -6.70 -10.64 -12.05
CA GLN A 187 -5.40 -11.11 -12.57
C GLN A 187 -4.26 -10.85 -11.58
N ILE A 188 -4.21 -9.67 -10.97
CA ILE A 188 -3.20 -9.35 -9.95
C ILE A 188 -3.34 -10.30 -8.75
N SER A 189 -4.57 -10.63 -8.34
CA SER A 189 -4.78 -11.52 -7.20
C SER A 189 -4.32 -12.97 -7.43
N SER A 190 -4.27 -13.41 -8.70
CA SER A 190 -3.85 -14.76 -9.08
C SER A 190 -2.37 -14.88 -9.44
N GLN A 191 -1.78 -13.82 -9.99
CA GLN A 191 -0.40 -13.83 -10.50
C GLN A 191 0.56 -12.95 -9.67
N GLY A 192 0.02 -12.09 -8.81
CA GLY A 192 0.75 -11.14 -7.98
C GLY A 192 0.17 -11.09 -6.56
N LEU A 193 -0.01 -9.88 -6.03
CA LEU A 193 -0.55 -9.66 -4.68
C LEU A 193 -1.54 -8.50 -4.65
N LEU A 194 -2.75 -8.75 -4.15
CA LEU A 194 -3.65 -7.70 -3.68
C LEU A 194 -3.45 -7.50 -2.17
N LEU A 195 -3.38 -6.25 -1.74
CA LEU A 195 -3.16 -5.86 -0.35
C LEU A 195 -4.13 -4.73 0.04
N THR A 196 -4.69 -4.78 1.24
CA THR A 196 -5.56 -3.71 1.75
C THR A 196 -5.57 -3.66 3.27
N GLU A 197 -5.90 -2.50 3.84
CA GLU A 197 -6.17 -2.35 5.27
C GLU A 197 -7.67 -2.54 5.59
N TYR A 198 -8.51 -2.78 4.59
CA TYR A 198 -9.96 -2.76 4.74
C TYR A 198 -10.55 -4.18 4.76
N GLU A 199 -11.37 -4.49 5.76
CA GLU A 199 -12.02 -5.80 5.85
C GLU A 199 -13.04 -6.02 4.70
N LEU A 200 -13.41 -7.28 4.48
CA LEU A 200 -14.47 -7.63 3.52
C LEU A 200 -15.73 -6.76 3.66
N GLY A 201 -16.25 -6.29 2.53
CA GLY A 201 -17.44 -5.45 2.42
C GLY A 201 -17.19 -3.94 2.62
N GLN A 202 -15.97 -3.52 2.96
CA GLN A 202 -15.66 -2.09 3.11
C GLN A 202 -15.58 -1.38 1.74
N LYS A 203 -16.47 -0.40 1.57
CA LYS A 203 -16.63 0.39 0.35
C LYS A 203 -15.50 1.43 0.17
N PRO A 204 -15.26 1.90 -1.06
CA PRO A 204 -14.26 2.93 -1.32
C PRO A 204 -14.71 4.28 -0.77
N LEU A 205 -14.15 4.71 0.36
CA LEU A 205 -14.38 6.05 0.92
C LEU A 205 -13.25 6.99 0.48
N ALA A 206 -13.53 8.28 0.33
CA ALA A 206 -12.55 9.24 -0.19
C ALA A 206 -11.24 9.27 0.64
N PHE A 207 -11.34 9.15 1.97
CA PHE A 207 -10.18 9.12 2.85
C PHE A 207 -9.38 7.80 2.78
N HIS A 208 -9.92 6.74 2.18
CA HIS A 208 -9.18 5.49 2.01
C HIS A 208 -8.02 5.65 1.04
N PHE A 209 -8.13 6.52 0.03
CA PHE A 209 -7.09 6.63 -1.00
C PHE A 209 -5.80 7.27 -0.47
N PRO A 210 -5.84 8.40 0.30
CA PRO A 210 -4.65 8.89 0.99
C PRO A 210 -4.07 7.87 1.99
N MET A 211 -4.92 7.20 2.77
CA MET A 211 -4.49 6.19 3.74
C MET A 211 -3.87 4.95 3.08
N ARG A 212 -4.33 4.58 1.89
CA ARG A 212 -3.73 3.52 1.08
C ARG A 212 -2.37 3.95 0.55
N ASN A 213 -2.22 5.21 0.13
CA ASN A 213 -0.99 5.70 -0.51
C ASN A 213 0.23 5.67 0.43
N ARG A 214 0.06 5.85 1.74
CA ARG A 214 1.18 5.65 2.70
C ARG A 214 1.71 4.21 2.70
N ILE A 215 0.87 3.22 2.39
CA ILE A 215 1.30 1.82 2.29
C ILE A 215 2.11 1.62 1.01
N ILE A 216 1.70 2.22 -0.11
CA ILE A 216 2.48 2.20 -1.36
C ILE A 216 3.86 2.83 -1.15
N ALA A 217 3.92 4.02 -0.56
CA ALA A 217 5.17 4.71 -0.26
C ALA A 217 6.02 3.92 0.75
N GLY A 218 5.38 3.34 1.77
CA GLY A 218 6.06 2.57 2.81
C GLY A 218 6.68 1.26 2.33
N LEU A 219 6.04 0.59 1.36
CA LEU A 219 6.50 -0.68 0.80
C LEU A 219 7.60 -0.56 -0.26
N CYS A 220 7.76 0.61 -0.87
CA CYS A 220 8.67 0.75 -2.01
C CYS A 220 10.10 1.07 -1.58
N HIS A 221 11.06 0.59 -2.35
CA HIS A 221 12.44 1.04 -2.28
C HIS A 221 12.60 2.40 -2.97
N SER A 222 12.12 2.49 -4.21
CA SER A 222 12.01 3.72 -4.99
C SER A 222 10.58 3.92 -5.49
N LEU A 223 10.18 5.18 -5.67
CA LEU A 223 8.88 5.57 -6.21
C LEU A 223 9.06 6.35 -7.51
N LEU A 224 8.51 5.82 -8.60
CA LEU A 224 8.44 6.46 -9.91
C LEU A 224 7.12 7.19 -10.11
N VAL A 225 7.20 8.49 -10.37
CA VAL A 225 6.07 9.32 -10.80
C VAL A 225 6.04 9.43 -12.31
N VAL A 226 4.94 8.99 -12.92
CA VAL A 226 4.70 9.11 -14.38
C VAL A 226 3.47 9.97 -14.60
N GLU A 227 3.65 11.16 -15.17
CA GLU A 227 2.62 12.19 -15.31
C GLU A 227 1.94 12.60 -13.98
N ALA A 228 2.17 13.84 -13.56
CA ALA A 228 1.53 14.45 -12.41
C ALA A 228 1.19 15.91 -12.68
N GLN A 229 -0.05 16.29 -12.40
CA GLN A 229 -0.43 17.70 -12.33
C GLN A 229 0.00 18.30 -11.00
N HIS A 230 0.09 19.63 -10.95
CA HIS A 230 0.26 20.38 -9.71
C HIS A 230 -0.82 19.99 -8.69
N HIS A 231 -0.47 19.86 -7.41
CA HIS A 231 -1.35 19.39 -6.32
C HIS A 231 -2.06 18.04 -6.56
N SER A 232 -1.53 17.16 -7.40
CA SER A 232 -2.15 15.85 -7.65
C SER A 232 -1.90 14.87 -6.50
N GLY A 233 -2.77 13.85 -6.38
CA GLY A 233 -2.63 12.78 -5.39
C GLY A 233 -1.32 11.99 -5.53
N SER A 234 -0.72 11.94 -6.72
CA SER A 234 0.57 11.27 -6.95
C SER A 234 1.73 12.06 -6.34
N LEU A 235 1.66 13.40 -6.31
CA LEU A 235 2.63 14.23 -5.60
C LEU A 235 2.52 14.06 -4.08
N ILE A 236 1.31 13.86 -3.56
CA ILE A 236 1.13 13.53 -2.14
C ILE A 236 1.86 12.21 -1.82
N THR A 237 1.72 11.18 -2.67
CA THR A 237 2.46 9.92 -2.47
C THR A 237 3.97 10.09 -2.59
N ALA A 238 4.45 10.91 -3.54
CA ALA A 238 5.87 11.21 -3.66
C ALA A 238 6.43 11.90 -2.41
N ASN A 239 5.68 12.84 -1.82
CA ASN A 239 6.07 13.46 -0.56
C ASN A 239 6.07 12.47 0.61
N LEU A 240 5.09 11.55 0.68
CA LEU A 240 5.11 10.47 1.68
C LEU A 240 6.36 9.60 1.49
N ALA A 241 6.72 9.26 0.26
CA ALA A 241 7.93 8.47 -0.02
C ALA A 241 9.20 9.19 0.45
N LEU A 242 9.34 10.50 0.20
CA LEU A 242 10.46 11.28 0.73
C LEU A 242 10.51 11.30 2.27
N GLN A 243 9.34 11.44 2.93
CA GLN A 243 9.24 11.42 4.39
C GLN A 243 9.67 10.07 4.98
N GLU A 244 9.44 8.98 4.25
CA GLU A 244 9.86 7.62 4.62
C GLU A 244 11.26 7.25 4.08
N ASN A 245 12.06 8.25 3.72
CA ASN A 245 13.44 8.11 3.20
C ASN A 245 13.52 7.17 1.98
N ARG A 246 12.57 7.28 1.05
CA ARG A 246 12.58 6.58 -0.23
C ARG A 246 13.10 7.47 -1.34
N ASN A 247 13.74 6.86 -2.33
CA ASN A 247 14.13 7.57 -3.53
C ASN A 247 12.88 7.92 -4.36
N VAL A 248 12.78 9.17 -4.78
CA VAL A 248 11.74 9.60 -5.71
C VAL A 248 12.36 9.82 -7.08
N LEU A 249 11.78 9.12 -8.05
CA LEU A 249 12.09 9.14 -9.46
C LEU A 249 10.94 9.82 -10.20
N ALA A 250 11.23 10.58 -11.24
CA ALA A 250 10.19 11.25 -12.03
C ALA A 250 10.51 11.20 -13.51
N VAL A 251 9.48 10.93 -14.32
CA VAL A 251 9.58 10.97 -15.78
C VAL A 251 9.40 12.42 -16.24
N PRO A 252 10.42 13.04 -16.86
CA PRO A 252 10.29 14.39 -17.38
C PRO A 252 9.29 14.44 -18.53
N GLY A 253 8.65 15.60 -18.72
CA GLY A 253 7.76 15.82 -19.85
C GLY A 253 7.80 17.24 -20.36
N ALA A 254 7.07 17.51 -21.45
CA ALA A 254 7.03 18.84 -22.05
C ALA A 254 6.60 19.89 -21.03
N ILE A 255 7.34 20.99 -20.90
CA ILE A 255 7.03 22.08 -19.95
C ILE A 255 5.69 22.77 -20.25
N THR A 256 5.17 22.59 -21.48
CA THR A 256 3.86 23.08 -21.91
C THR A 256 2.72 22.11 -21.58
N SER A 257 3.03 20.89 -21.13
CA SER A 257 2.03 19.89 -20.75
C SER A 257 1.63 20.04 -19.29
N ALA A 258 0.34 20.27 -19.03
CA ALA A 258 -0.20 20.29 -17.67
C ALA A 258 0.01 18.96 -16.92
N SER A 259 0.07 17.83 -17.63
CA SER A 259 0.32 16.51 -17.03
C SER A 259 1.77 16.29 -16.61
N SER A 260 2.70 17.18 -16.98
CA SER A 260 4.13 17.03 -16.71
C SER A 260 4.65 18.02 -15.66
N ILE A 261 3.87 19.05 -15.30
CA ILE A 261 4.27 20.10 -14.35
C ILE A 261 4.80 19.49 -13.05
N GLY A 262 4.03 18.61 -12.41
CA GLY A 262 4.42 18.02 -11.13
C GLY A 262 5.65 17.12 -11.21
N CYS A 263 5.83 16.39 -12.33
CA CYS A 263 7.04 15.58 -12.53
C CYS A 263 8.28 16.48 -12.69
N ASN A 264 8.16 17.54 -13.49
CA ASN A 264 9.26 18.48 -13.70
C ASN A 264 9.60 19.26 -12.41
N GLU A 265 8.60 19.60 -11.59
CA GLU A 265 8.81 20.21 -10.27
C GLU A 265 9.51 19.27 -9.30
N LEU A 266 9.13 17.98 -9.27
CA LEU A 266 9.86 16.98 -8.48
C LEU A 266 11.33 16.90 -8.90
N ILE A 267 11.60 16.89 -10.21
CA ILE A 267 12.98 16.88 -10.73
C ILE A 267 13.73 18.14 -10.30
N GLN A 268 13.09 19.31 -10.42
CA GLN A 268 13.66 20.57 -9.96
C GLN A 268 13.95 20.58 -8.46
N ALA A 269 13.13 19.89 -7.66
CA ALA A 269 13.30 19.72 -6.23
C ALA A 269 14.33 18.62 -5.84
N GLY A 270 14.94 17.93 -6.82
CA GLY A 270 16.00 16.96 -6.61
C GLY A 270 15.61 15.49 -6.83
N ALA A 271 14.39 15.20 -7.29
CA ALA A 271 14.03 13.84 -7.72
C ALA A 271 14.89 13.44 -8.94
N LYS A 272 15.29 12.16 -9.00
CA LYS A 272 16.12 11.66 -10.11
C LYS A 272 15.28 11.59 -11.40
N PRO A 273 15.70 12.23 -12.50
CA PRO A 273 15.01 12.13 -13.77
C PRO A 273 15.19 10.72 -14.36
N VAL A 274 14.11 10.14 -14.87
CA VAL A 274 14.12 8.82 -15.52
C VAL A 274 13.83 8.95 -17.01
N LEU A 275 14.82 8.60 -17.83
CA LEU A 275 14.77 8.65 -19.29
C LEU A 275 14.76 7.24 -19.90
N LYS A 276 15.31 6.26 -19.18
CA LYS A 276 15.43 4.85 -19.58
C LYS A 276 15.38 3.95 -18.36
N SER A 277 15.12 2.66 -18.56
CA SER A 277 15.00 1.68 -17.48
C SER A 277 16.27 1.57 -16.64
N ALA A 278 17.45 1.78 -17.25
CA ALA A 278 18.72 1.77 -16.53
C ALA A 278 18.77 2.80 -15.39
N ASP A 279 18.13 3.97 -15.56
CA ASP A 279 18.10 5.01 -14.54
C ASP A 279 17.29 4.55 -13.30
N ILE A 280 16.30 3.67 -13.50
CA ILE A 280 15.58 3.01 -12.40
C ILE A 280 16.46 1.93 -11.77
N LEU A 281 17.04 1.05 -12.59
CA LEU A 281 17.81 -0.11 -12.12
C LEU A 281 19.01 0.29 -11.26
N GLU A 282 19.65 1.43 -11.55
CA GLU A 282 20.73 1.99 -10.74
C GLU A 282 20.38 2.11 -9.25
N ASP A 283 19.13 2.44 -8.91
CA ASP A 283 18.69 2.54 -7.52
C ASP A 283 18.64 1.17 -6.83
N PHE A 284 18.49 0.09 -7.59
CA PHE A 284 18.36 -1.27 -7.08
C PHE A 284 19.68 -2.05 -7.10
N LEU A 285 20.77 -1.51 -7.68
CA LEU A 285 22.03 -2.24 -7.82
C LEU A 285 22.60 -2.71 -6.46
N ASN A 286 22.54 -1.86 -5.43
CA ASN A 286 23.03 -2.21 -4.10
C ASN A 286 22.13 -3.22 -3.38
N THR A 287 20.85 -3.32 -3.76
CA THR A 287 19.95 -4.30 -3.15
C THR A 287 19.99 -5.64 -3.87
N LEU A 288 20.26 -5.63 -5.18
CA LEU A 288 20.41 -6.84 -6.01
C LEU A 288 21.75 -7.55 -5.84
N THR A 289 22.79 -6.87 -5.35
CA THR A 289 24.14 -7.43 -5.18
C THR A 289 24.44 -7.94 -3.77
N ASN A 290 23.52 -7.77 -2.82
CA ASN A 290 23.67 -8.22 -1.43
C ASN A 290 23.04 -9.61 -1.16
N GLU A 291 22.73 -10.38 -2.21
CA GLU A 291 22.20 -11.75 -2.10
C GLU A 291 23.22 -12.86 -2.47
N ASP A 292 24.53 -12.55 -2.50
CA ASP A 292 25.61 -13.54 -2.65
C ASP A 292 26.27 -13.94 -1.31
#